data_AF-A0A2J8V2C1-F1
#
_entry.id   AF-A0A2J8V2C1-F1
#
_cell.length_a   1.000
_cell.length_b   1.000
_cell.length_c   1.000
_cell.angle_alpha   90.00
_cell.angle_beta   90.00
_cell.angle_gamma   90.00
#
_symmetry.space_group_name_H-M   'P 1'
#
loop_
_entity.id
_entity.type
_entity.pdbx_description
1 polymer ?
#
loop_
_entity_poly.entity_id
_entity_poly.type
_entity_poly.pdbx_seq_one_letter_code
_entity_poly.pdbx_strand_id
1 'polypeptide(L)'
;VRELLTMQLVDWHQLQADSFIQDERLRIFALLAGKPVWQLSENKQINVCSQLDWKRSLAIHLWYLLPPTASISRALSMYEEAFQNTSDSDRYACSPLPSYLEGSGYVIAEEQNSQTPLRDVCFHLLKLYSDRHYDLNQLLEPRSITADPLDYRLSWHLWEVLRALNYTHLSAQCEAYVRRLFESCLPGTASCWRPLNLGLKRLSLPRSSVYLPNGFTRPKLCEHTWNLTST
;
A
#
# COMPACT_ATOMS: atom_id res chain seq x y z
N VAL A 1 -15.24 19.17 21.93
CA VAL A 1 -14.66 18.01 22.66
C VAL A 1 -13.13 18.00 22.61
N ARG A 2 -12.48 18.01 21.43
CA ARG A 2 -11.00 18.06 21.31
C ARG A 2 -10.36 19.20 22.12
N GLU A 3 -10.94 20.40 22.03
CA GLU A 3 -10.47 21.59 22.77
C GLU A 3 -10.56 21.40 24.29
N LEU A 4 -11.67 20.86 24.80
CA LEU A 4 -11.84 20.58 26.23
C LEU A 4 -10.81 19.58 26.75
N LEU A 5 -10.52 18.53 25.97
CA LEU A 5 -9.48 17.56 26.32
C LEU A 5 -8.08 18.16 26.27
N THR A 6 -7.85 19.11 25.35
CA THR A 6 -6.60 19.86 25.29
C THR A 6 -6.45 20.74 26.53
N MET A 7 -7.50 21.45 26.94
CA MET A 7 -7.51 22.23 28.19
C MET A 7 -7.22 21.34 29.40
N GLN A 8 -7.88 20.18 29.50
CA GLN A 8 -7.64 19.24 30.59
C GLN A 8 -6.17 18.79 30.69
N LEU A 9 -5.54 18.51 29.55
CA LEU A 9 -4.12 18.15 29.50
C LEU A 9 -3.21 19.31 29.91
N VAL A 10 -3.55 20.54 29.52
CA VAL A 10 -2.82 21.75 29.93
C VAL A 10 -2.94 21.96 31.45
N ASP A 11 -4.12 21.80 32.02
CA ASP A 11 -4.36 21.97 33.45
C ASP A 11 -3.54 20.95 34.27
N TRP A 12 -3.52 19.68 33.83
CA TRP A 12 -2.71 18.65 34.50
C TRP A 12 -1.21 18.93 34.42
N HIS A 13 -0.74 19.45 33.29
CA HIS A 13 0.66 19.84 33.13
C HIS A 13 1.02 21.04 34.04
N GLN A 14 0.18 22.08 34.07
CA GLN A 14 0.41 23.27 34.91
C GLN A 14 0.41 22.95 36.40
N LEU A 15 -0.46 22.04 36.84
CA LEU A 15 -0.54 21.58 38.22
C LEU A 15 0.47 20.47 38.57
N GLN A 16 1.31 20.05 37.60
CA GLN A 16 2.21 18.89 37.72
C GLN A 16 1.50 17.60 38.15
N ALA A 17 0.18 17.54 37.92
CA ALA A 17 -0.66 16.39 38.26
C ALA A 17 -0.46 15.24 37.26
N ASP A 18 0.11 15.52 36.09
CA ASP A 18 0.42 14.56 35.04
C ASP A 18 1.41 13.47 35.50
N SER A 19 2.31 13.76 36.44
CA SER A 19 3.22 12.77 37.05
C SER A 19 2.50 11.65 37.83
N PHE A 20 1.29 11.91 38.33
CA PHE A 20 0.49 10.94 39.10
C PHE A 20 -0.50 10.15 38.24
N ILE A 21 -0.60 10.45 36.94
CA ILE A 21 -1.54 9.80 36.02
C ILE A 21 -0.77 8.76 35.20
N GLN A 22 -1.38 7.58 35.02
CA GLN A 22 -0.81 6.53 34.17
C GLN A 22 -0.60 7.02 32.73
N ASP A 23 0.55 6.66 32.14
CA ASP A 23 0.94 7.04 30.78
C ASP A 23 -0.11 6.61 29.73
N GLU A 24 -0.70 5.43 29.87
CA GLU A 24 -1.72 4.92 28.95
C GLU A 24 -2.96 5.81 28.96
N ARG A 25 -3.34 6.31 30.14
CA ARG A 25 -4.49 7.21 30.28
C ARG A 25 -4.18 8.55 29.62
N LEU A 26 -3.01 9.13 29.90
CA LEU A 26 -2.59 10.37 29.26
C LEU A 26 -2.48 10.22 27.73
N ARG A 27 -2.02 9.06 27.24
CA ARG A 27 -1.98 8.73 25.81
C ARG A 27 -3.37 8.74 25.17
N ILE A 28 -4.39 8.21 25.83
CA ILE A 28 -5.78 8.26 25.36
C ILE A 28 -6.28 9.71 25.31
N PHE A 29 -6.01 10.51 26.34
CA PHE A 29 -6.41 11.92 26.35
C PHE A 29 -5.72 12.71 25.22
N ALA A 30 -4.42 12.48 24.99
CA ALA A 30 -3.67 13.08 23.88
C ALA A 30 -4.26 12.68 22.51
N LEU A 31 -4.57 11.38 22.32
CA LEU A 31 -5.22 10.87 21.12
C LEU A 31 -6.57 11.56 20.87
N LEU A 32 -7.42 11.65 21.89
CA LEU A 32 -8.76 12.24 21.77
C LEU A 32 -8.71 13.78 21.64
N ALA A 33 -7.67 14.44 22.15
CA ALA A 33 -7.36 15.83 21.84
C ALA A 33 -6.87 16.00 20.38
N GLY A 34 -6.43 14.91 19.75
CA GLY A 34 -5.84 14.86 18.43
C GLY A 34 -4.46 15.51 18.40
N LYS A 35 -3.67 15.25 19.44
CA LYS A 35 -2.25 15.61 19.57
C LYS A 35 -1.42 14.32 19.47
N PRO A 36 -0.57 14.16 18.45
CA PRO A 36 0.18 12.92 18.25
C PRO A 36 1.31 12.74 19.28
N VAL A 37 1.88 13.86 19.74
CA VAL A 37 2.91 13.93 20.77
C VAL A 37 2.49 14.95 21.81
N TRP A 38 2.66 14.62 23.10
CA TRP A 38 2.38 15.51 24.23
C TRP A 38 3.58 15.57 25.17
N GLN A 39 3.94 16.78 25.61
CA GLN A 39 5.04 17.01 26.54
C GLN A 39 4.51 17.07 27.98
N LEU A 40 5.18 16.36 28.89
CA LEU A 40 4.86 16.27 30.31
C LEU A 40 5.82 17.13 31.16
N SER A 41 5.47 17.33 32.42
CA SER A 41 6.20 18.19 33.37
C SER A 41 7.64 17.73 33.64
N GLU A 42 7.91 16.42 33.60
CA GLU A 42 9.22 15.83 33.90
C GLU A 42 10.16 15.76 32.69
N ASN A 43 9.95 16.62 31.67
CA ASN A 43 10.66 16.55 30.38
C ASN A 43 10.49 15.18 29.68
N LYS A 44 9.39 14.49 30.01
CA LYS A 44 8.97 13.23 29.40
C LYS A 44 7.98 13.53 28.28
N GLN A 45 8.03 12.75 27.21
CA GLN A 45 7.07 12.86 26.11
C GLN A 45 6.22 11.62 25.98
N ILE A 46 4.92 11.82 25.74
CA ILE A 46 3.99 10.76 25.35
C ILE A 46 3.80 10.83 23.85
N ASN A 47 4.24 9.77 23.18
CA ASN A 47 3.95 9.55 21.78
C ASN A 47 2.74 8.60 21.67
N VAL A 48 1.70 9.04 20.98
CA VAL A 48 0.48 8.25 20.75
C VAL A 48 0.71 7.10 19.76
N CYS A 49 1.62 7.29 18.81
CA CYS A 49 1.96 6.29 17.80
C CYS A 49 3.07 5.32 18.27
N SER A 50 3.56 5.45 19.52
CA SER A 50 4.56 4.54 20.06
C SER A 50 4.04 3.11 20.09
N GLN A 51 4.87 2.14 19.69
CA GLN A 51 4.54 0.70 19.70
C GLN A 51 3.39 0.29 18.76
N LEU A 52 2.98 1.18 17.85
CA LEU A 52 1.98 0.87 16.84
C LEU A 52 2.65 0.54 15.51
N ASP A 53 2.08 -0.41 14.78
CA ASP A 53 2.45 -0.66 13.39
C ASP A 53 2.12 0.56 12.53
N TRP A 54 2.77 0.67 11.38
CA TRP A 54 2.62 1.81 10.49
C TRP A 54 1.17 1.99 10.02
N LYS A 55 0.46 0.88 9.81
CA LYS A 55 -0.96 0.83 9.40
C LYS A 55 -1.86 1.46 10.48
N ARG A 56 -1.59 1.14 11.75
CA ARG A 56 -2.33 1.68 12.91
C ARG A 56 -1.98 3.15 13.13
N SER A 57 -0.70 3.51 12.98
CA SER A 57 -0.25 4.90 13.04
C SER A 57 -0.93 5.75 11.97
N LEU A 58 -1.00 5.30 10.72
CA LEU A 58 -1.75 5.98 9.66
C LEU A 58 -3.24 6.12 9.99
N ALA A 59 -3.87 5.08 10.53
CA ALA A 59 -5.28 5.13 10.93
C ALA A 59 -5.55 6.21 11.99
N ILE A 60 -4.61 6.42 12.94
CA ILE A 60 -4.70 7.52 13.91
C ILE A 60 -4.69 8.88 13.23
N HIS A 61 -3.85 9.06 12.20
CA HIS A 61 -3.82 10.31 11.41
C HIS A 61 -5.16 10.57 10.74
N LEU A 62 -5.78 9.53 10.19
CA LEU A 62 -7.05 9.62 9.48
C LEU A 62 -8.24 9.89 10.42
N TRP A 63 -8.31 9.21 11.57
CA TRP A 63 -9.50 9.23 12.43
C TRP A 63 -9.46 10.28 13.54
N TYR A 64 -8.27 10.57 14.09
CA TYR A 64 -8.16 11.38 15.30
C TYR A 64 -7.40 12.68 15.10
N LEU A 65 -6.35 12.69 14.26
CA LEU A 65 -5.54 13.89 14.04
C LEU A 65 -6.23 14.85 13.07
N LEU A 66 -6.72 14.32 11.95
CA LEU A 66 -7.40 15.10 10.91
C LEU A 66 -8.91 15.25 11.15
N PRO A 67 -9.54 16.28 10.54
CA PRO A 67 -10.99 16.37 10.44
C PRO A 67 -11.58 15.18 9.65
N PRO A 68 -12.83 14.78 9.93
CA PRO A 68 -13.48 13.68 9.20
C PRO A 68 -13.71 13.98 7.71
N THR A 69 -13.57 15.25 7.29
CA THR A 69 -13.67 15.70 5.91
C THR A 69 -12.33 15.66 5.17
N ALA A 70 -11.23 15.32 5.85
CA ALA A 70 -9.90 15.28 5.23
C ALA A 70 -9.78 14.12 4.24
N SER A 71 -9.02 14.34 3.17
CA SER A 71 -8.74 13.30 2.18
C SER A 71 -7.68 12.33 2.67
N ILE A 72 -7.69 11.11 2.11
CA ILE A 72 -6.66 10.09 2.36
C ILE A 72 -5.26 10.63 1.99
N SER A 73 -5.15 11.39 0.90
CA SER A 73 -3.91 12.05 0.49
C SER A 73 -3.34 12.96 1.59
N ARG A 74 -4.20 13.74 2.27
CA ARG A 74 -3.75 14.60 3.37
C ARG A 74 -3.31 13.79 4.59
N ALA A 75 -4.00 12.71 4.92
CA ALA A 75 -3.61 11.81 6.01
C ALA A 75 -2.26 11.15 5.76
N LEU A 76 -2.01 10.70 4.52
CA LEU A 76 -0.72 10.15 4.12
C LEU A 76 0.39 11.19 4.20
N SER A 77 0.17 12.42 3.71
CA SER A 77 1.16 13.49 3.80
C SER A 77 1.54 13.80 5.24
N MET A 78 0.58 13.89 6.16
CA MET A 78 0.87 14.10 7.59
C MET A 78 1.62 12.92 8.22
N TYR A 79 1.27 11.69 7.85
CA TYR A 79 1.96 10.51 8.32
C TYR A 79 3.39 10.41 7.74
N GLU A 80 3.61 10.84 6.50
CA GLU A 80 4.95 10.94 5.89
C GLU A 80 5.85 11.91 6.65
N GLU A 81 5.33 13.10 6.96
CA GLU A 81 6.01 14.08 7.81
C GLU A 81 6.38 13.46 9.18
N ALA A 82 5.50 12.62 9.76
CA ALA A 82 5.69 12.02 11.07
C ALA A 82 6.90 11.07 11.20
N PHE A 83 7.30 10.40 10.10
CA PHE A 83 8.45 9.49 10.10
C PHE A 83 9.67 10.04 9.34
N GLN A 84 9.52 11.10 8.52
CA GLN A 84 10.61 11.71 7.76
C GLN A 84 11.38 12.80 8.51
N ASN A 85 10.85 13.33 9.63
CA ASN A 85 11.45 14.43 10.36
C ASN A 85 12.96 14.22 10.64
N THR A 86 13.72 15.29 10.44
CA THR A 86 15.18 15.36 10.25
C THR A 86 16.01 14.98 11.49
N SER A 87 15.40 15.00 12.66
CA SER A 87 15.98 14.64 13.96
C SER A 87 15.32 13.36 14.46
N ASP A 88 16.11 12.40 14.91
CA ASP A 88 15.59 11.12 15.44
C ASP A 88 14.68 11.33 16.67
N SER A 89 14.83 12.47 17.35
CA SER A 89 14.00 12.90 18.49
C SER A 89 12.58 13.32 18.12
N ASP A 90 12.35 13.77 16.88
CA ASP A 90 11.07 14.37 16.45
C ASP A 90 10.21 13.38 15.63
N ARG A 91 10.75 12.19 15.37
CA ARG A 91 10.03 11.08 14.71
C ARG A 91 9.12 10.42 15.73
N TYR A 92 7.82 10.48 15.47
CA TYR A 92 6.84 9.86 16.35
C TYR A 92 6.12 8.66 15.71
N ALA A 93 6.22 8.47 14.40
CA ALA A 93 5.64 7.32 13.73
C ALA A 93 6.72 6.41 13.13
N CYS A 94 6.43 5.11 13.07
CA CYS A 94 7.30 4.15 12.40
C CYS A 94 7.18 4.27 10.87
N SER A 95 8.26 3.95 10.16
CA SER A 95 8.27 3.93 8.69
C SER A 95 7.41 2.78 8.14
N PRO A 96 6.76 2.94 6.97
CA PRO A 96 5.90 1.90 6.42
C PRO A 96 6.74 0.79 5.77
N LEU A 97 7.18 -0.15 6.59
CA LEU A 97 7.96 -1.32 6.17
C LEU A 97 7.04 -2.51 5.84
N PRO A 98 7.45 -3.39 4.90
CA PRO A 98 6.76 -4.65 4.65
C PRO A 98 6.62 -5.49 5.92
N SER A 99 5.53 -6.25 6.03
CA SER A 99 5.23 -7.04 7.25
C SER A 99 6.29 -8.07 7.65
N TYR A 100 7.12 -8.56 6.72
CA TYR A 100 8.25 -9.44 7.06
C TYR A 100 9.45 -8.70 7.68
N LEU A 101 9.47 -7.37 7.63
CA LEU A 101 10.45 -6.49 8.27
C LEU A 101 9.87 -5.71 9.46
N GLU A 102 8.56 -5.80 9.71
CA GLU A 102 7.95 -5.22 10.90
C GLU A 102 8.56 -5.89 12.16
N GLY A 103 9.25 -5.11 13.01
CA GLY A 103 9.84 -5.60 14.26
C GLY A 103 11.22 -6.28 14.14
N SER A 104 11.81 -6.35 12.96
CA SER A 104 13.15 -6.97 12.75
C SER A 104 14.32 -6.09 13.21
N GLY A 105 14.04 -4.88 13.71
CA GLY A 105 15.07 -3.89 14.00
C GLY A 105 15.75 -3.35 12.73
N TYR A 106 15.14 -3.56 11.54
CA TYR A 106 15.60 -2.97 10.29
C TYR A 106 15.55 -1.45 10.40
N VAL A 107 16.69 -0.86 10.77
CA VAL A 107 16.94 0.56 10.61
C VAL A 107 17.07 0.78 9.12
N ILE A 108 16.31 1.73 8.57
CA ILE A 108 16.61 2.26 7.25
C ILE A 108 17.93 3.01 7.42
N ALA A 109 19.03 2.26 7.41
CA ALA A 109 20.33 2.86 7.25
C ALA A 109 20.24 3.57 5.90
N GLU A 110 20.58 4.85 5.89
CA GLU A 110 20.83 5.62 4.68
C GLU A 110 22.10 5.07 3.97
N GLU A 111 22.20 3.75 3.83
CA GLU A 111 23.25 3.03 3.14
C GLU A 111 23.07 3.29 1.66
N GLN A 112 23.67 4.39 1.23
CA GLN A 112 24.60 4.47 0.12
C GLN A 112 24.65 3.21 -0.74
N ASN A 113 23.68 3.03 -1.63
CA ASN A 113 23.85 3.07 -3.09
C ASN A 113 22.50 2.69 -3.72
N SER A 114 21.95 3.58 -4.55
CA SER A 114 20.74 3.42 -5.38
C SER A 114 19.35 3.46 -4.71
N GLN A 115 18.65 4.55 -5.01
CA GLN A 115 17.20 4.70 -5.24
C GLN A 115 16.22 4.16 -4.20
N THR A 116 15.66 5.10 -3.43
CA THR A 116 14.40 5.03 -2.65
C THR A 116 14.30 3.98 -1.53
N PRO A 117 13.88 4.39 -0.33
CA PRO A 117 13.85 3.49 0.80
C PRO A 117 12.74 2.44 0.63
N LEU A 118 13.01 1.20 1.03
CA LEU A 118 12.05 0.10 0.91
C LEU A 118 10.76 0.42 1.70
N ARG A 119 9.60 0.17 1.08
CA ARG A 119 8.28 0.38 1.68
C ARG A 119 7.34 -0.79 1.41
N ASP A 120 6.31 -0.90 2.23
CA ASP A 120 5.22 -1.87 2.07
C ASP A 120 4.40 -1.58 0.80
N VAL A 121 4.00 -2.63 0.08
CA VAL A 121 3.13 -2.53 -1.11
C VAL A 121 1.82 -1.79 -0.83
N CYS A 122 1.23 -1.94 0.35
CA CYS A 122 0.01 -1.25 0.75
C CYS A 122 0.23 0.26 0.86
N PHE A 123 1.42 0.67 1.32
CA PHE A 123 1.79 2.08 1.34
C PHE A 123 1.94 2.64 -0.07
N HIS A 124 2.58 1.91 -0.98
CA HIS A 124 2.67 2.30 -2.39
C HIS A 124 1.28 2.40 -3.05
N LEU A 125 0.36 1.48 -2.76
CA LEU A 125 -1.02 1.55 -3.25
C LEU A 125 -1.77 2.77 -2.74
N LEU A 126 -1.53 3.16 -1.48
CA LEU A 126 -2.09 4.39 -0.89
C LEU A 126 -1.53 5.65 -1.56
N LYS A 127 -0.23 5.64 -1.92
CA LYS A 127 0.39 6.70 -2.72
C LYS A 127 -0.20 6.76 -4.12
N LEU A 128 -0.38 5.62 -4.79
CA LEU A 128 -1.02 5.53 -6.11
C LEU A 128 -2.48 6.00 -6.09
N TYR A 129 -3.22 5.72 -5.01
CA TYR A 129 -4.57 6.24 -4.83
C TYR A 129 -4.59 7.77 -4.70
N SER A 130 -3.57 8.34 -4.06
CA SER A 130 -3.45 9.79 -3.85
C SER A 130 -2.89 10.53 -5.05
N ASP A 131 -1.99 9.90 -5.80
CA ASP A 131 -1.40 10.39 -7.03
C ASP A 131 -1.41 9.29 -8.10
N ARG A 132 -2.22 9.49 -9.14
CA ARG A 132 -2.33 8.54 -10.26
C ARG A 132 -1.06 8.38 -11.09
N HIS A 133 -0.08 9.27 -10.94
CA HIS A 133 1.20 9.21 -11.65
C HIS A 133 2.33 8.64 -10.79
N TYR A 134 2.01 8.07 -9.61
CA TYR A 134 2.97 7.44 -8.73
C TYR A 134 3.72 6.30 -9.44
N ASP A 135 5.03 6.21 -9.27
CA ASP A 135 5.85 5.21 -9.96
C ASP A 135 5.47 3.77 -9.58
N LEU A 136 5.13 2.98 -10.61
CA LEU A 136 4.74 1.58 -10.43
C LEU A 136 5.94 0.65 -10.28
N ASN A 137 7.14 1.08 -10.66
CA ASN A 137 8.32 0.20 -10.59
C ASN A 137 8.58 -0.23 -9.13
N GLN A 138 8.56 0.70 -8.19
CA GLN A 138 8.72 0.41 -6.76
C GLN A 138 7.57 -0.43 -6.20
N LEU A 139 6.35 -0.15 -6.64
CA LEU A 139 5.14 -0.86 -6.20
C LEU A 139 5.14 -2.33 -6.62
N LEU A 140 5.71 -2.63 -7.79
CA LEU A 140 5.77 -3.98 -8.34
C LEU A 140 7.06 -4.73 -7.95
N GLU A 141 7.97 -4.09 -7.22
CA GLU A 141 9.17 -4.75 -6.69
C GLU A 141 8.77 -5.83 -5.67
N PRO A 142 9.20 -7.10 -5.82
CA PRO A 142 8.82 -8.18 -4.90
C PRO A 142 9.20 -7.90 -3.45
N ARG A 143 10.28 -7.15 -3.23
CA ARG A 143 10.75 -6.75 -1.91
C ARG A 143 9.72 -5.90 -1.16
N SER A 144 8.81 -5.20 -1.84
CA SER A 144 7.72 -4.46 -1.18
C SER A 144 6.63 -5.38 -0.61
N ILE A 145 6.65 -6.66 -0.98
CA ILE A 145 5.61 -7.66 -0.71
C ILE A 145 6.16 -8.80 0.17
N THR A 146 7.29 -9.37 -0.21
CA THR A 146 7.83 -10.62 0.34
C THR A 146 9.33 -10.53 0.60
N ALA A 147 9.82 -11.40 1.49
CA ALA A 147 11.23 -11.52 1.81
C ALA A 147 12.05 -12.13 0.66
N ASP A 148 11.41 -12.88 -0.24
CA ASP A 148 12.05 -13.50 -1.40
C ASP A 148 12.09 -12.52 -2.59
N PRO A 149 13.25 -11.97 -2.97
CA PRO A 149 13.35 -11.02 -4.07
C PRO A 149 13.06 -11.63 -5.45
N LEU A 150 12.92 -12.95 -5.56
CA LEU A 150 12.63 -13.66 -6.80
C LEU A 150 11.15 -14.04 -6.95
N ASP A 151 10.31 -13.84 -5.93
CA ASP A 151 8.89 -14.17 -5.99
C ASP A 151 8.07 -13.05 -6.64
N TYR A 152 8.05 -13.03 -7.98
CA TYR A 152 7.29 -12.07 -8.78
C TYR A 152 5.81 -12.44 -8.95
N ARG A 153 5.30 -13.47 -8.26
CA ARG A 153 3.92 -13.94 -8.45
C ARG A 153 2.89 -12.88 -8.09
N LEU A 154 3.03 -12.26 -6.92
CA LEU A 154 2.08 -11.23 -6.51
C LEU A 154 2.28 -9.94 -7.31
N SER A 155 3.52 -9.57 -7.63
CA SER A 155 3.82 -8.42 -8.49
C SER A 155 3.12 -8.51 -9.84
N TRP A 156 3.16 -9.68 -10.50
CA TRP A 156 2.46 -9.88 -11.77
C TRP A 156 0.95 -9.76 -11.63
N HIS A 157 0.35 -10.41 -10.63
CA HIS A 157 -1.09 -10.32 -10.40
C HIS A 157 -1.54 -8.89 -10.07
N LEU A 158 -0.73 -8.16 -9.32
CA LEU A 158 -0.98 -6.75 -8.99
C LEU A 158 -0.96 -5.89 -10.25
N TRP A 159 0.03 -6.07 -11.13
CA TRP A 159 0.08 -5.39 -12.42
C TRP A 159 -1.16 -5.66 -13.29
N GLU A 160 -1.60 -6.92 -13.39
CA GLU A 160 -2.79 -7.27 -14.17
C GLU A 160 -4.05 -6.56 -13.68
N VAL A 161 -4.22 -6.44 -12.36
CA VAL A 161 -5.33 -5.68 -11.76
C VAL A 161 -5.19 -4.17 -12.04
N LEU A 162 -3.99 -3.60 -11.86
CA LEU A 162 -3.76 -2.18 -12.14
C LEU A 162 -3.99 -1.84 -13.62
N ARG A 163 -3.57 -2.72 -14.53
CA ARG A 163 -3.82 -2.57 -15.97
C ARG A 163 -5.32 -2.61 -16.28
N ALA A 164 -6.07 -3.51 -15.64
CA ALA A 164 -7.53 -3.56 -15.77
C ALA A 164 -8.24 -2.29 -15.23
N LEU A 165 -7.61 -1.59 -14.29
CA LEU A 165 -8.05 -0.29 -13.76
C LEU A 165 -7.57 0.92 -14.60
N ASN A 166 -6.99 0.67 -15.79
CA ASN A 166 -6.47 1.67 -16.75
C ASN A 166 -5.22 2.43 -16.28
N TYR A 167 -4.35 1.84 -15.45
CA TYR A 167 -3.01 2.37 -15.22
C TYR A 167 -2.05 1.94 -16.35
N THR A 168 -1.44 2.91 -17.04
CA THR A 168 -0.66 2.67 -18.27
C THR A 168 0.78 3.18 -18.22
N HIS A 169 1.22 3.71 -17.08
CA HIS A 169 2.53 4.38 -16.95
C HIS A 169 3.68 3.42 -16.59
N LEU A 170 3.44 2.10 -16.62
CA LEU A 170 4.52 1.11 -16.56
C LEU A 170 5.17 0.99 -17.94
N SER A 171 6.50 1.03 -17.99
CA SER A 171 7.22 0.84 -19.26
C SER A 171 7.02 -0.58 -19.81
N ALA A 172 6.98 -0.72 -21.13
CA ALA A 172 6.85 -2.04 -21.77
C ALA A 172 8.02 -2.98 -21.41
N GLN A 173 9.20 -2.43 -21.11
CA GLN A 173 10.37 -3.18 -20.67
C GLN A 173 10.15 -3.76 -19.28
N CYS A 174 9.66 -2.95 -18.34
CA CYS A 174 9.34 -3.39 -16.99
C CYS A 174 8.20 -4.41 -16.98
N GLU A 175 7.15 -4.20 -17.79
CA GLU A 175 6.08 -5.19 -17.94
C GLU A 175 6.61 -6.53 -18.46
N ALA A 176 7.44 -6.53 -19.50
CA ALA A 176 8.03 -7.73 -20.05
C ALA A 176 8.94 -8.44 -19.04
N TYR A 177 9.67 -7.68 -18.23
CA TYR A 177 10.53 -8.19 -17.16
C TYR A 177 9.74 -8.90 -16.08
N VAL A 178 8.74 -8.24 -15.48
CA VAL A 178 7.88 -8.83 -14.43
C VAL A 178 7.17 -10.07 -14.96
N ARG A 179 6.66 -10.02 -16.21
CA ARG A 179 6.05 -11.18 -16.87
C ARG A 179 6.99 -12.37 -16.98
N ARG A 180 8.21 -12.14 -17.49
CA ARG A 180 9.20 -13.20 -17.70
C ARG A 180 9.60 -13.85 -16.38
N LEU A 181 9.79 -13.05 -15.33
CA LEU A 181 10.13 -13.57 -14.02
C LEU A 181 8.98 -14.36 -13.41
N PHE A 182 7.75 -13.86 -13.51
CA PHE A 182 6.57 -14.64 -13.14
C PHE A 182 6.47 -15.97 -13.90
N GLU A 183 6.68 -15.96 -15.22
CA GLU A 183 6.67 -17.18 -16.04
C GLU A 183 7.76 -18.17 -15.59
N SER A 184 8.93 -17.68 -15.17
CA SER A 184 10.01 -18.51 -14.63
C SER A 184 9.69 -19.13 -13.26
N CYS A 185 8.81 -18.49 -12.47
CA CYS A 185 8.32 -19.02 -11.19
C CYS A 185 7.29 -20.14 -11.38
N LEU A 186 6.73 -20.32 -12.58
CA LEU A 186 5.78 -21.39 -12.84
C LEU A 186 6.55 -22.70 -13.11
N PRO A 187 6.25 -23.80 -12.40
CA PRO A 187 6.83 -25.10 -12.73
C PRO A 187 6.48 -25.47 -14.18
N GLY A 188 7.37 -26.24 -14.84
CA GLY A 188 7.37 -26.58 -16.29
C GLY A 188 6.10 -27.19 -16.91
N THR A 189 4.96 -27.17 -16.23
CA THR A 189 3.61 -27.37 -16.76
C THR A 189 3.00 -26.04 -17.24
N ALA A 190 3.73 -25.31 -18.09
CA ALA A 190 3.27 -24.09 -18.76
C ALA A 190 2.05 -24.30 -19.71
N SER A 191 1.46 -25.49 -19.73
CA SER A 191 0.23 -25.86 -20.42
C SER A 191 -1.03 -25.55 -19.62
N CYS A 192 -0.98 -25.52 -18.28
CA CYS A 192 -2.20 -25.36 -17.45
C CYS A 192 -2.68 -23.91 -17.28
N TRP A 193 -1.80 -22.92 -17.46
CA TRP A 193 -2.13 -21.49 -17.27
C TRP A 193 -2.37 -20.72 -18.57
N ARG A 194 -2.18 -21.35 -19.74
CA ARG A 194 -2.54 -20.76 -21.05
C ARG A 194 -4.00 -20.28 -21.10
N PRO A 195 -5.00 -21.02 -20.56
CA PRO A 195 -6.39 -20.57 -20.58
C PRO A 195 -6.65 -19.30 -19.76
N LEU A 196 -5.96 -19.11 -18.63
CA LEU A 196 -6.09 -17.92 -17.77
C LEU A 196 -5.45 -16.69 -18.42
N ASN A 197 -4.28 -16.84 -19.05
CA ASN A 197 -3.68 -15.78 -19.88
C ASN A 197 -4.53 -15.42 -21.11
N LEU A 198 -5.24 -16.39 -21.69
CA LEU A 198 -6.22 -16.15 -22.78
C LEU A 198 -7.50 -15.46 -22.28
N GLY A 199 -7.96 -15.78 -21.06
CA GLY A 199 -9.11 -15.14 -20.42
C GLY A 199 -8.86 -13.66 -20.12
N LEU A 200 -7.66 -13.32 -19.63
CA LEU A 200 -7.25 -11.94 -19.37
C LEU A 200 -7.05 -11.11 -20.66
N LYS A 201 -6.52 -11.72 -21.74
CA LYS A 201 -6.49 -11.09 -23.08
C LYS A 201 -7.88 -10.81 -23.67
N ARG A 202 -8.93 -11.54 -23.26
CA ARG A 202 -10.31 -11.27 -23.69
C ARG A 202 -10.96 -10.11 -22.93
N LEU A 203 -10.51 -9.79 -21.72
CA LEU A 203 -10.99 -8.65 -20.94
C LEU A 203 -10.39 -7.31 -21.39
N SER A 204 -9.27 -7.33 -22.13
CA SER A 204 -8.54 -6.12 -22.56
C SER A 204 -8.87 -5.61 -23.97
N LEU A 205 -9.89 -6.14 -24.65
CA LEU A 205 -10.34 -5.61 -25.94
C LEU A 205 -11.60 -4.76 -25.76
N PRO A 206 -11.56 -3.43 -25.91
CA PRO A 206 -12.77 -2.70 -26.23
C PRO A 206 -13.25 -3.18 -27.61
N ARG A 207 -14.55 -3.49 -27.73
CA ARG A 207 -15.18 -3.72 -29.03
C ARG A 207 -15.08 -2.45 -29.87
N SER A 208 -14.00 -2.29 -30.62
CA SER A 208 -13.94 -1.36 -31.73
C SER A 208 -14.87 -1.93 -32.82
N SER A 209 -16.11 -1.44 -32.84
CA SER A 209 -17.00 -1.63 -33.99
C SER A 209 -16.40 -0.89 -35.17
N VAL A 210 -15.55 -1.57 -35.95
CA VAL A 210 -15.12 -1.08 -37.26
C VAL A 210 -16.05 -1.73 -38.27
N TYR A 211 -17.04 -0.94 -38.69
CA TYR A 211 -17.79 -1.19 -39.91
C TYR A 211 -16.79 -1.25 -41.08
N LEU A 212 -16.76 -2.38 -41.80
CA LEU A 212 -16.25 -2.43 -43.17
C LEU A 212 -17.34 -3.02 -44.07
N PRO A 213 -17.52 -2.45 -45.28
CA PRO A 213 -18.68 -2.69 -46.11
C PRO A 213 -18.59 -4.01 -46.89
N ASN A 214 -19.77 -4.64 -47.07
CA ASN A 214 -20.17 -5.57 -48.12
C ASN A 214 -19.08 -6.41 -48.79
N GLY A 215 -19.04 -7.69 -48.43
CA GLY A 215 -18.37 -8.74 -49.20
C GLY A 215 -18.73 -10.12 -48.66
N PHE A 216 -19.66 -10.79 -49.32
CA PHE A 216 -20.06 -12.17 -49.07
C PHE A 216 -18.84 -13.12 -49.08
N THR A 217 -18.72 -13.98 -48.07
CA THR A 217 -18.57 -15.45 -48.21
C THR A 217 -18.55 -16.11 -46.82
N ARG A 218 -19.47 -17.05 -46.58
CA ARG A 218 -19.55 -17.86 -45.35
C ARG A 218 -18.42 -18.91 -45.33
N PRO A 219 -17.78 -19.18 -44.18
CA PRO A 219 -17.15 -20.46 -43.92
C PRO A 219 -18.14 -21.42 -43.24
N LYS A 220 -18.10 -22.69 -43.68
CA LYS A 220 -18.89 -23.83 -43.21
C LYS A 220 -18.66 -24.11 -41.73
N LEU A 221 -19.73 -24.35 -40.96
CA LEU A 221 -19.65 -25.05 -39.68
C LEU A 221 -19.31 -26.51 -39.94
N CYS A 222 -18.25 -27.03 -39.32
CA CYS A 222 -18.07 -28.47 -39.11
C CYS A 222 -18.87 -28.87 -37.88
N GLU A 223 -19.96 -29.60 -38.10
CA GLU A 223 -20.70 -30.32 -37.06
C GLU A 223 -19.89 -31.57 -36.68
N HIS A 224 -19.45 -31.68 -35.43
CA HIS A 224 -19.06 -32.96 -34.85
C HIS A 224 -20.18 -33.41 -33.90
N THR A 225 -20.94 -34.39 -34.37
CA THR A 225 -21.94 -35.16 -33.63
C THR A 225 -21.29 -35.95 -32.51
N TRP A 226 -21.76 -35.74 -31.28
CA TRP A 226 -21.46 -36.58 -30.12
C TRP A 226 -22.34 -37.83 -30.17
N ASN A 227 -21.75 -39.00 -30.44
CA ASN A 227 -22.43 -40.28 -30.24
C ASN A 227 -22.12 -40.78 -28.82
N LEU A 228 -23.14 -40.74 -27.96
CA LEU A 228 -23.20 -41.47 -26.70
C LEU A 228 -23.60 -42.91 -27.01
N THR A 229 -22.79 -43.89 -26.61
CA THR A 229 -23.25 -45.27 -26.43
C THR A 229 -22.91 -45.72 -25.02
N SER A 230 -23.96 -45.89 -24.25
CA SER A 230 -24.01 -46.58 -22.97
C SER A 230 -24.18 -48.08 -23.21
N THR A 231 -23.35 -48.91 -22.57
CA THR A 231 -23.66 -50.20 -21.91
C THR A 231 -22.39 -50.68 -21.22
#